data_AF-A0A352HSM6-F1
#
_entry.id   AF-A0A352HSM6-F1
#
_cell.length_a   1.000
_cell.length_b   1.000
_cell.length_c   1.000
_cell.angle_alpha   90.00
_cell.angle_beta   90.00
_cell.angle_gamma   90.00
#
_symmetry.space_group_name_H-M   'P 1'
#
loop_
_entity.id
_entity.type
_entity.pdbx_description
1 polymer ?
#
loop_
_entity_poly.entity_id
_entity_poly.type
_entity_poly.pdbx_seq_one_letter_code
_entity_poly.pdbx_strand_id
1 'polypeptide(L)'
;MNWSRIISAVFACVLSSAYLAAQPSLSEELSGGETPAGSEGAEGDGTSADKPRKCAWSLSGPLGLRFDSTIDTLMLNYQRQAIPSLVSDAYATAGNLGTEGQNQIYFARPRQSTFFFRDALMAWIPTFENRRLYNVFTPMTLASYNFGGNRDSGQDRLRAD
;
A
#
# COMPACT_ATOMS: atom_id res chain seq x y z
N MET A 1 -46.01 -10.80 -32.17
CA MET A 1 -44.82 -10.24 -31.50
C MET A 1 -43.62 -11.08 -31.91
N ASN A 2 -42.78 -10.59 -32.82
CA ASN A 2 -41.84 -11.44 -33.57
C ASN A 2 -40.54 -11.67 -32.77
N TRP A 3 -40.57 -12.69 -31.91
CA TRP A 3 -39.50 -13.15 -31.02
C TRP A 3 -38.15 -13.35 -31.72
N SER A 4 -38.15 -13.71 -33.01
CA SER A 4 -36.95 -13.86 -33.84
C SER A 4 -36.13 -12.58 -33.99
N ARG A 5 -36.79 -11.40 -34.03
CA ARG A 5 -36.08 -10.11 -34.15
C ARG A 5 -35.39 -9.68 -32.85
N ILE A 6 -35.93 -10.09 -31.71
CA ILE A 6 -35.38 -9.76 -30.38
C ILE A 6 -34.12 -10.59 -30.12
N ILE A 7 -34.14 -11.90 -30.44
CA ILE A 7 -32.96 -12.76 -30.29
C ILE A 7 -31.81 -12.25 -31.17
N SER A 8 -32.08 -11.88 -32.43
CA SER A 8 -31.04 -11.37 -33.32
C SER A 8 -30.43 -10.05 -32.83
N ALA A 9 -31.22 -9.17 -32.22
CA ALA A 9 -30.73 -7.90 -31.67
C ALA A 9 -29.85 -8.09 -30.42
N VAL A 10 -30.23 -9.03 -29.54
CA VAL A 10 -29.41 -9.36 -28.36
C VAL A 10 -28.08 -10.00 -28.79
N PHE A 11 -28.12 -10.92 -29.77
CA PHE A 11 -26.89 -11.56 -30.26
C PHE A 11 -25.94 -10.57 -30.94
N ALA A 12 -26.47 -9.60 -31.71
CA ALA A 12 -25.67 -8.54 -32.32
C ALA A 12 -25.03 -7.60 -31.28
N CYS A 13 -25.75 -7.25 -30.20
CA CYS A 13 -25.21 -6.41 -29.12
C CYS A 13 -24.08 -7.11 -28.33
N VAL A 14 -24.19 -8.41 -28.08
CA VAL A 14 -23.13 -9.18 -27.38
C VAL A 14 -21.90 -9.37 -28.28
N LEU A 15 -22.09 -9.58 -29.59
CA LEU A 15 -20.96 -9.71 -30.52
C LEU A 15 -20.19 -8.39 -30.73
N SER A 16 -20.87 -7.24 -30.72
CA SER A 16 -20.20 -5.95 -30.92
C SER A 16 -19.40 -5.48 -29.70
N SER A 17 -19.79 -5.88 -28.49
CA SER A 17 -19.07 -5.54 -27.25
C SER A 17 -17.82 -6.40 -27.06
N ALA A 18 -17.80 -7.63 -27.59
CA ALA A 18 -16.60 -8.47 -27.63
C ALA A 18 -15.57 -7.98 -28.66
N TYR A 19 -16.00 -7.42 -29.79
CA TYR A 19 -15.10 -6.96 -30.86
C TYR A 19 -14.28 -5.71 -30.47
N LEU A 20 -14.81 -4.87 -29.57
CA LEU A 20 -14.10 -3.66 -29.10
C LEU A 20 -12.98 -3.98 -28.09
N ALA A 21 -13.05 -5.12 -27.40
CA ALA A 21 -12.03 -5.56 -26.45
C ALA A 21 -10.85 -6.31 -27.11
N ALA A 22 -10.93 -6.60 -28.41
CA ALA A 22 -10.01 -7.51 -29.10
C ALA A 22 -9.24 -6.87 -30.27
N GLN A 23 -9.04 -5.55 -30.30
CA GLN A 23 -8.12 -4.96 -31.27
C GLN A 23 -6.66 -5.10 -30.82
N PRO A 24 -5.80 -5.85 -31.55
CA PRO A 24 -4.35 -5.72 -31.40
C PRO A 24 -3.94 -4.38 -32.01
N SER A 25 -3.46 -3.45 -31.19
CA SER A 25 -2.80 -2.24 -31.69
C SER A 25 -1.54 -2.65 -32.44
N LEU A 26 -1.60 -2.54 -33.77
CA LEU A 26 -0.48 -2.74 -34.69
C LEU A 26 0.73 -1.92 -34.24
N SER A 27 1.83 -2.63 -34.07
CA SER A 27 3.18 -2.14 -33.87
C SER A 27 3.67 -1.33 -35.07
N GLU A 28 4.14 -0.12 -34.82
CA GLU A 28 5.04 0.60 -35.72
C GLU A 28 6.44 0.50 -35.13
N GLU A 29 7.22 -0.50 -35.59
CA GLU A 29 8.67 -0.51 -35.41
C GLU A 29 9.27 0.50 -36.39
N LEU A 30 9.97 1.51 -35.88
CA LEU A 30 11.14 2.03 -36.57
C LEU A 30 12.30 2.19 -35.59
N SER A 31 13.19 1.20 -35.69
CA SER A 31 14.61 1.20 -35.37
C SER A 31 15.25 2.60 -35.26
N GLY A 32 15.84 2.86 -34.10
CA GLY A 32 16.80 3.93 -33.88
C GLY A 32 17.41 3.77 -32.49
N GLY A 33 18.39 2.88 -32.37
CA GLY A 33 19.16 2.74 -31.14
C GLY A 33 20.02 3.98 -30.92
N GLU A 34 19.89 4.60 -29.75
CA GLU A 34 20.89 5.49 -29.17
C GLU A 34 20.63 5.62 -27.67
N THR A 35 21.64 5.25 -26.89
CA THR A 35 21.75 5.49 -25.45
C THR A 35 21.74 7.00 -25.18
N PRO A 36 20.90 7.55 -24.29
CA PRO A 36 21.22 8.81 -23.62
C PRO A 36 21.92 8.42 -22.30
N ALA A 37 23.23 8.62 -22.15
CA ALA A 37 23.88 9.92 -21.95
C ALA A 37 23.15 10.71 -20.84
N GLY A 38 23.93 11.06 -19.82
CA GLY A 38 23.45 11.50 -18.51
C GLY A 38 22.35 12.55 -18.55
N SER A 39 21.47 12.49 -17.55
CA SER A 39 20.53 13.56 -17.28
C SER A 39 21.31 14.83 -16.94
N GLU A 40 21.47 15.69 -17.95
CA GLU A 40 21.92 17.06 -17.81
C GLU A 40 21.03 17.77 -16.79
N GLY A 41 21.71 18.47 -15.87
CA GLY A 41 21.10 19.17 -14.77
C GLY A 41 20.13 20.24 -15.27
N ALA A 42 18.95 20.27 -14.68
CA ALA A 42 18.16 21.48 -14.62
C ALA A 42 18.97 22.51 -13.82
N GLU A 43 19.55 23.48 -14.53
CA GLU A 43 20.20 24.65 -13.96
C GLU A 43 19.14 25.56 -13.34
N GLY A 44 18.79 25.24 -12.09
CA GLY A 44 18.09 26.11 -11.18
C GLY A 44 19.11 26.93 -10.40
N ASP A 45 19.03 28.24 -10.58
CA ASP A 45 19.71 29.31 -9.84
C ASP A 45 20.03 28.95 -8.38
N GLY A 46 21.31 29.08 -8.03
CA GLY A 46 21.91 28.57 -6.82
C GLY A 46 21.61 29.41 -5.59
N THR A 47 20.51 29.12 -4.88
CA THR A 47 20.40 29.33 -3.42
C THR A 47 19.36 28.38 -2.78
N SER A 48 19.34 27.10 -3.17
CA SER A 48 18.56 26.07 -2.43
C SER A 48 19.23 24.69 -2.35
N ALA A 49 20.46 24.57 -2.87
CA ALA A 49 21.13 23.30 -3.15
C ALA A 49 21.77 22.59 -1.94
N ASP A 50 21.78 23.19 -0.75
CA ASP A 50 22.40 22.59 0.44
C ASP A 50 21.42 22.49 1.61
N LYS A 51 20.28 21.83 1.39
CA LYS A 51 19.45 21.32 2.49
C LYS A 51 19.45 19.80 2.45
N PRO A 52 19.81 19.11 3.54
CA PRO A 52 19.78 17.65 3.57
C PRO A 52 18.39 17.16 3.18
N ARG A 53 18.30 16.33 2.14
CA ARG A 53 17.02 15.69 1.79
C ARG A 53 16.57 14.85 2.98
N LYS A 54 15.37 15.12 3.47
CA LYS A 54 14.71 14.26 4.47
C LYS A 54 14.51 12.90 3.80
N CYS A 55 15.11 11.83 4.35
CA CYS A 55 14.97 10.48 3.81
C CYS A 55 14.38 9.53 4.85
N ALA A 56 13.51 8.63 4.40
CA ALA A 56 13.03 7.51 5.19
C ALA A 56 13.54 6.21 4.58
N TRP A 57 13.72 5.21 5.43
CA TRP A 57 14.16 3.89 5.01
C TRP A 57 13.46 2.83 5.84
N SER A 58 13.18 1.69 5.21
CA SER A 58 12.71 0.47 5.87
C SER A 58 13.82 -0.58 5.88
N LEU A 59 13.63 -1.62 6.69
CA LEU A 59 14.58 -2.71 6.83
C LEU A 59 13.94 -4.00 6.31
N SER A 60 14.66 -4.78 5.51
CA SER A 60 14.26 -6.16 5.24
C SER A 60 14.58 -7.08 6.41
N GLY A 61 13.64 -7.95 6.78
CA GLY A 61 13.99 -9.17 7.52
C GLY A 61 14.56 -10.22 6.57
N PRO A 62 15.46 -11.14 6.99
CA PRO A 62 16.21 -11.25 8.25
C PRO A 62 17.57 -10.51 8.24
N LEU A 63 18.01 -10.01 7.08
CA LEU A 63 19.38 -9.52 6.88
C LEU A 63 19.56 -8.04 7.24
N GLY A 64 18.47 -7.28 7.39
CA GLY A 64 18.53 -5.87 7.77
C GLY A 64 19.01 -4.95 6.65
N LEU A 65 18.83 -5.33 5.37
CA LEU A 65 19.16 -4.43 4.25
C LEU A 65 18.23 -3.23 4.24
N ARG A 66 18.78 -2.06 3.89
CA ARG A 66 18.06 -0.79 3.77
C ARG A 66 17.32 -0.70 2.45
N PHE A 67 16.06 -0.28 2.50
CA PHE A 67 15.26 0.10 1.33
C PHE A 67 14.78 1.54 1.48
N ASP A 68 14.88 2.30 0.39
CA ASP A 68 14.41 3.69 0.37
C ASP A 68 12.89 3.76 0.50
N SER A 69 12.41 4.73 1.27
CA SER A 69 10.99 4.96 1.51
C SER A 69 10.65 6.45 1.54
N THR A 70 9.42 6.79 1.15
CA THR A 70 8.89 8.16 1.18
C THR A 70 8.41 8.54 2.59
N ILE A 71 8.55 9.83 2.95
CA ILE A 71 8.19 10.44 4.25
C ILE A 71 6.73 10.92 4.31
N ASP A 72 5.98 10.88 3.21
CA ASP A 72 4.61 11.36 3.16
C ASP A 72 3.65 10.42 3.92
N THR A 73 2.92 10.99 4.88
CA THR A 73 2.01 10.30 5.80
C THR A 73 0.56 10.30 5.32
N LEU A 74 0.18 11.13 4.34
CA LEU A 74 -1.20 11.24 3.88
C LEU A 74 -1.57 10.08 2.94
N MET A 75 -0.62 9.61 2.13
CA MET A 75 -0.76 8.41 1.28
C MET A 75 -0.87 7.10 2.09
N LEU A 76 -0.43 7.06 3.36
CA LEU A 76 -0.31 5.83 4.16
C LEU A 76 -1.61 5.37 4.82
N ASN A 77 -2.77 5.77 4.29
CA ASN A 77 -4.08 5.37 4.79
C ASN A 77 -4.17 5.51 6.32
N TYR A 78 -3.87 6.70 6.86
CA TYR A 78 -3.96 6.96 8.31
C TYR A 78 -5.28 6.44 8.91
N GLN A 79 -6.38 6.63 8.17
CA GLN A 79 -7.72 6.12 8.47
C GLN A 79 -7.81 4.61 8.73
N ARG A 80 -6.92 3.78 8.16
CA ARG A 80 -6.88 2.33 8.33
C ARG A 80 -5.97 1.87 9.47
N GLN A 81 -5.15 2.76 10.04
CA GLN A 81 -4.15 2.35 11.02
C GLN A 81 -4.77 1.95 12.37
N ALA A 82 -5.88 2.58 12.76
CA ALA A 82 -6.48 2.40 14.08
C ALA A 82 -7.74 1.51 14.10
N ILE A 83 -8.24 1.11 12.93
CA ILE A 83 -9.46 0.30 12.83
C ILE A 83 -9.07 -1.18 12.70
N PRO A 84 -9.37 -2.04 13.69
CA PRO A 84 -8.93 -3.44 13.72
C PRO A 84 -9.31 -4.28 12.50
N SER A 85 -10.48 -4.02 11.91
CA SER A 85 -11.00 -4.74 10.76
C SER A 85 -10.46 -4.26 9.41
N LEU A 86 -9.80 -3.10 9.34
CA LEU A 86 -9.32 -2.50 8.07
C LEU A 86 -7.85 -2.80 7.75
N VAL A 87 -7.25 -3.78 8.43
CA VAL A 87 -5.90 -4.27 8.12
C VAL A 87 -5.84 -4.91 6.72
N SER A 88 -6.88 -5.66 6.35
CA SER A 88 -7.08 -6.18 4.99
C SER A 88 -8.57 -6.15 4.63
N ASP A 89 -8.90 -6.36 3.36
CA ASP A 89 -10.30 -6.34 2.89
C ASP A 89 -11.17 -7.43 3.55
N ALA A 90 -10.55 -8.50 4.05
CA ALA A 90 -11.21 -9.59 4.74
C ALA A 90 -10.45 -9.97 6.01
N TYR A 91 -10.35 -9.04 6.96
CA TYR A 91 -9.68 -9.29 8.24
C TYR A 91 -10.68 -9.62 9.34
N ALA A 92 -10.51 -10.78 10.00
CA ALA A 92 -11.26 -11.12 11.19
C ALA A 92 -10.42 -10.80 12.44
N THR A 93 -11.04 -10.16 13.42
CA THR A 93 -10.42 -9.77 14.69
C THR A 93 -11.40 -10.03 15.83
N ALA A 94 -10.87 -10.43 16.99
CA ALA A 94 -11.70 -10.82 18.13
C ALA A 94 -12.29 -9.62 18.90
N GLY A 95 -11.74 -8.41 18.72
CA GLY A 95 -12.24 -7.23 19.39
C GLY A 95 -11.52 -5.94 19.00
N ASN A 96 -11.18 -5.16 20.02
CA ASN A 96 -10.56 -3.84 19.87
C ASN A 96 -9.11 -3.92 19.37
N LEU A 97 -8.50 -2.75 19.16
CA LEU A 97 -7.11 -2.64 18.74
C LEU A 97 -6.16 -3.39 19.68
N GLY A 98 -5.24 -4.18 19.10
CA GLY A 98 -4.32 -5.03 19.86
C GLY A 98 -4.81 -6.45 20.12
N THR A 99 -6.06 -6.77 19.77
CA THR A 99 -6.56 -8.15 19.81
C THR A 99 -6.04 -8.97 18.64
N GLU A 100 -6.04 -10.28 18.82
CA GLU A 100 -5.70 -11.23 17.78
C GLU A 100 -6.60 -11.07 16.54
N GLY A 101 -6.00 -11.30 15.38
CA GLY A 101 -6.73 -11.34 14.13
C GLY A 101 -6.02 -12.15 13.06
N GLN A 102 -6.78 -12.50 12.03
CA GLN A 102 -6.29 -13.27 10.91
C GLN A 102 -7.01 -12.85 9.62
N ASN A 103 -6.25 -12.78 8.54
CA ASN A 103 -6.80 -12.55 7.22
C ASN A 103 -7.60 -13.79 6.77
N GLN A 104 -8.86 -13.62 6.38
CA GLN A 104 -9.70 -14.72 5.94
C GLN A 104 -9.35 -15.21 4.54
N ILE A 105 -8.73 -14.37 3.71
CA ILE A 105 -8.21 -14.77 2.41
C ILE A 105 -6.97 -15.64 2.61
N TYR A 106 -7.08 -16.95 2.35
CA TYR A 106 -6.01 -17.92 2.57
C TYR A 106 -4.71 -17.55 1.84
N PHE A 107 -4.80 -17.12 0.58
CA PHE A 107 -3.63 -16.73 -0.23
C PHE A 107 -2.91 -15.48 0.24
N ALA A 108 -3.58 -14.62 1.02
CA ALA A 108 -3.01 -13.39 1.56
C ALA A 108 -2.46 -13.56 2.98
N ARG A 109 -2.48 -14.79 3.52
CA ARG A 109 -1.89 -15.09 4.83
C ARG A 109 -0.37 -15.20 4.72
N PRO A 110 0.40 -14.60 5.64
CA PRO A 110 1.84 -14.79 5.69
C PRO A 110 2.19 -16.24 6.03
N ARG A 111 3.43 -16.64 5.73
CA ARG A 111 3.95 -17.94 6.15
C ARG A 111 3.92 -18.04 7.68
N GLN A 112 3.39 -19.15 8.19
CA GLN A 112 3.36 -19.43 9.62
C GLN A 112 4.77 -19.36 10.21
N SER A 113 4.89 -18.64 11.33
CA SER A 113 6.16 -18.57 12.05
C SER A 113 6.32 -19.74 13.01
N THR A 114 7.56 -19.95 13.47
CA THR A 114 7.88 -20.96 14.50
C THR A 114 7.09 -20.74 15.80
N PHE A 115 6.71 -19.49 16.08
CA PHE A 115 5.93 -19.11 17.25
C PHE A 115 4.58 -18.52 16.81
N PHE A 116 3.60 -19.41 16.60
CA PHE A 116 2.30 -19.07 16.01
C PHE A 116 1.51 -17.99 16.75
N PHE A 117 1.71 -17.81 18.06
CA PHE A 117 1.05 -16.74 18.82
C PHE A 117 1.42 -15.33 18.33
N ARG A 118 2.64 -15.15 17.77
CA ARG A 118 3.04 -13.87 17.16
C ARG A 118 2.24 -13.56 15.91
N ASP A 119 1.88 -14.59 15.14
CA ASP A 119 1.25 -14.42 13.82
C ASP A 119 -0.12 -13.75 13.94
N ALA A 120 -0.86 -14.05 15.02
CA ALA A 120 -2.17 -13.44 15.27
C ALA A 120 -2.09 -11.97 15.72
N LEU A 121 -0.94 -11.52 16.23
CA LEU A 121 -0.67 -10.14 16.66
C LEU A 121 0.22 -9.36 15.68
N MET A 122 0.56 -9.95 14.54
CA MET A 122 1.45 -9.38 13.52
C MET A 122 1.04 -7.97 13.09
N ALA A 123 -0.26 -7.69 13.00
CA ALA A 123 -0.78 -6.39 12.59
C ALA A 123 -0.38 -5.25 13.55
N TRP A 124 -0.16 -5.58 14.82
CA TRP A 124 0.07 -4.62 15.91
C TRP A 124 1.53 -4.52 16.32
N ILE A 125 2.30 -5.60 16.13
CA ILE A 125 3.70 -5.67 16.53
C ILE A 125 4.57 -4.89 15.53
N PRO A 126 5.42 -3.98 15.99
CA PRO A 126 6.38 -3.30 15.11
C PRO A 126 7.44 -4.31 14.65
N THR A 127 7.43 -4.64 13.36
CA THR A 127 8.47 -5.43 12.70
C THR A 127 9.36 -4.54 11.83
N PHE A 128 10.50 -5.08 11.39
CA PHE A 128 11.41 -4.36 10.48
C PHE A 128 10.72 -3.92 9.18
N GLU A 129 9.79 -4.73 8.67
CA GLU A 129 9.04 -4.44 7.45
C GLU A 129 7.93 -3.40 7.67
N ASN A 130 7.35 -3.35 8.87
CA ASN A 130 6.19 -2.52 9.18
C ASN A 130 6.57 -1.14 9.77
N ARG A 131 7.83 -0.96 10.15
CA ARG A 131 8.34 0.31 10.71
C ARG A 131 9.28 1.01 9.74
N ARG A 132 9.14 2.33 9.66
CA ARG A 132 10.03 3.21 8.92
C ARG A 132 10.92 3.97 9.88
N LEU A 133 12.14 4.21 9.43
CA LEU A 133 13.16 4.95 10.17
C LEU A 133 13.45 6.23 9.39
N TYR A 134 13.51 7.34 10.12
CA TYR A 134 13.61 8.67 9.54
C TYR A 134 14.98 9.25 9.78
N ASN A 135 15.55 9.87 8.75
CA ASN A 135 16.72 10.73 8.86
C ASN A 135 16.32 12.12 8.40
N VAL A 136 16.16 13.02 9.36
CA VAL A 136 15.69 14.39 9.17
C VAL A 136 16.66 15.34 9.84
N PHE A 137 16.97 16.45 9.16
CA PHE A 137 17.90 17.45 9.69
C PHE A 137 17.33 18.18 10.92
N THR A 138 16.07 18.58 10.85
CA THR A 138 15.36 19.18 11.99
C THR A 138 14.63 18.06 12.74
N PRO A 139 14.82 17.92 14.06
CA PRO A 139 14.09 16.93 14.83
C PRO A 139 12.59 17.21 14.72
N MET A 140 11.84 16.17 14.39
CA MET A 140 10.39 16.18 14.40
C MET A 140 9.90 14.89 15.07
N THR A 141 8.69 14.92 15.58
CA THR A 141 8.02 13.75 16.16
C THR A 141 6.71 13.53 15.44
N LEU A 142 6.46 12.31 14.98
CA LEU A 142 5.20 11.93 14.38
C LEU A 142 4.34 11.29 15.47
N ALA A 143 3.44 12.09 16.05
CA ALA A 143 2.50 11.60 17.03
C ALA A 143 1.12 11.37 16.40
N SER A 144 0.49 10.26 16.76
CA SER A 144 -0.90 9.95 16.44
C SER A 144 -1.63 9.47 17.69
N TYR A 145 -2.83 9.96 17.88
CA TYR A 145 -3.73 9.51 18.92
C TYR A 145 -5.06 9.09 18.29
N ASN A 146 -5.49 7.89 18.62
CA ASN A 146 -6.76 7.33 18.18
C ASN A 146 -7.47 6.75 19.39
N PHE A 147 -8.78 6.98 19.46
CA PHE A 147 -9.64 6.46 20.50
C PHE A 147 -10.86 5.80 19.88
N GLY A 148 -11.55 4.95 20.65
CA GLY A 148 -12.79 4.32 20.22
C GLY A 148 -13.40 3.43 21.29
N GLY A 149 -14.53 2.80 20.97
CA GLY A 149 -15.25 1.92 21.89
C GLY A 149 -16.22 2.66 22.82
N ASN A 150 -16.72 1.93 23.81
CA ASN A 150 -17.69 2.45 24.80
C ASN A 150 -17.07 2.39 26.22
N ARG A 151 -17.81 2.81 27.27
CA ARG A 151 -17.33 2.84 28.67
C ARG A 151 -16.63 1.55 29.13
N ASP A 152 -17.16 0.38 28.74
CA ASP A 152 -16.64 -0.93 29.16
C ASP A 152 -15.64 -1.55 28.16
N SER A 153 -15.53 -0.97 26.96
CA SER A 153 -14.68 -1.45 25.87
C SER A 153 -13.88 -0.30 25.25
N GLY A 154 -13.43 0.64 26.08
CA GLY A 154 -12.65 1.79 25.63
C GLY A 154 -11.33 1.32 25.04
N GLN A 155 -10.94 1.91 23.91
CA GLN A 155 -9.62 1.73 23.33
C GLN A 155 -8.97 3.10 23.15
N ASP A 156 -7.74 3.21 23.60
CA ASP A 156 -6.89 4.39 23.41
C ASP A 156 -5.55 3.93 22.86
N ARG A 157 -5.13 4.55 21.76
CA ARG A 157 -3.86 4.29 21.11
C ARG A 157 -3.11 5.59 20.90
N LEU A 158 -2.10 5.79 21.74
CA LEU A 158 -1.06 6.77 21.52
C LEU A 158 0.12 6.10 20.81
N ARG A 159 0.59 6.71 19.73
CA ARG A 159 1.81 6.31 19.03
C ARG A 159 2.64 7.55 18.75
N ALA A 160 3.93 7.50 19.03
CA ALA A 160 4.90 8.51 18.65
C ALA A 160 6.11 7.80 18.02
N ASP A 161 6.51 8.25 16.84
CA ASP A 161 7.70 7.80 16.10
C ASP A 161 8.70 8.96 15.93
#